data_AF-A0A1E3IU51-F1
#
_entry.id   AF-A0A1E3IU51-F1
#
_cell.length_a   1.000
_cell.length_b   1.000
_cell.length_c   1.000
_cell.angle_alpha   90.00
_cell.angle_beta   90.00
_cell.angle_gamma   90.00
#
_symmetry.space_group_name_H-M   'P 1'
#
loop_
_entity.id
_entity.type
_entity.pdbx_description
1 polymer ?
#
loop_
_entity_poly.entity_id
_entity_poly.type
_entity_poly.pdbx_seq_one_letter_code
_entity_poly.pdbx_strand_id
1 'polypeptide(L)' 'MPGPLYRDPWAKREAWRKSPIFSNRAMFKGMFPGLGTAIVAFTAYVIYDDFFAARSSHGHGH' A
#
# COMPACT_ATOMS: atom_id res chain seq x y z
N MET A 1 -6.95 4.97 35.36
CA MET A 1 -6.06 6.14 35.19
C MET A 1 -4.87 5.70 34.36
N PRO A 2 -4.57 6.31 33.20
CA PRO A 2 -3.30 6.03 32.53
C PRO A 2 -2.16 6.35 33.51
N GLY A 3 -1.18 5.46 33.63
CA GLY A 3 -0.05 5.61 34.56
C GLY A 3 0.76 6.88 34.30
N PRO A 4 1.65 7.29 35.22
CA PRO A 4 2.46 8.49 35.04
C PRO A 4 3.23 8.42 33.71
N LEU A 5 3.01 9.42 32.86
CA LEU A 5 3.72 9.57 31.60
C LEU A 5 5.20 9.79 31.92
N TYR A 6 6.00 8.72 31.86
CA TYR A 6 7.45 8.83 31.98
C TYR A 6 7.95 9.70 30.82
N ARG A 7 8.41 10.90 31.15
CA ARG A 7 9.02 11.83 30.21
C ARG A 7 10.52 11.59 30.28
N ASP A 8 11.05 10.96 29.24
CA ASP A 8 12.50 10.79 29.11
C ASP A 8 13.20 12.18 29.14
N PRO A 9 14.08 12.44 30.13
CA PRO A 9 14.77 13.71 30.26
C PRO A 9 15.76 13.99 29.11
N TRP A 10 16.17 12.95 28.37
CA TRP A 10 17.11 13.06 27.26
C TRP A 10 16.44 13.14 25.88
N ALA A 11 15.11 13.10 25.81
CA ALA A 11 14.38 13.08 24.55
C ALA A 11 14.75 14.25 23.61
N LYS A 12 15.02 15.45 24.15
CA LYS A 12 15.50 16.61 23.37
C LYS A 12 16.91 16.38 22.81
N ARG A 13 17.78 15.73 23.57
CA ARG A 13 19.16 15.40 23.18
C ARG A 13 19.20 14.28 22.16
N GLU A 14 18.26 13.33 22.20
CA GLU A 14 18.17 12.25 21.21
C GLU A 14 17.38 12.63 19.96
N ALA A 15 16.70 13.78 19.95
CA ALA A 15 15.86 14.22 18.85
C ALA A 15 16.61 14.29 17.51
N TRP A 16 17.90 14.65 17.50
CA TRP A 16 18.70 14.71 16.27
C TRP A 16 18.88 13.33 15.60
N ARG A 17 18.78 12.22 16.37
CA ARG A 17 18.87 10.85 15.83
C ARG A 17 17.57 10.42 15.15
N LYS A 18 16.44 11.04 15.53
CA LYS A 18 15.11 10.74 14.99
C LYS A 18 14.92 11.51 13.70
N SER A 19 15.42 10.98 12.59
CA SER A 19 15.15 11.54 11.27
C SER A 19 13.77 11.08 10.75
N PRO A 20 12.92 12.01 10.27
CA PRO A 20 11.65 11.65 9.65
C PRO A 20 11.81 10.78 8.39
N ILE A 21 12.98 10.84 7.74
CA ILE A 21 13.35 10.03 6.56
C ILE A 21 13.44 8.54 6.92
N PHE A 22 13.90 8.21 8.13
CA PHE A 22 14.03 6.84 8.62
C PHE A 22 12.83 6.40 9.46
N SER A 23 11.70 7.11 9.38
CA SER A 23 10.48 6.67 10.05
C SER A 23 9.94 5.38 9.41
N ASN A 24 9.39 4.48 10.22
CA ASN A 24 8.77 3.24 9.74
C ASN A 24 7.77 3.52 8.60
N ARG A 25 6.98 4.60 8.72
CA ARG A 25 6.03 5.02 7.69
C ARG A 25 6.70 5.35 6.36
N ALA A 26 7.87 6.00 6.38
CA ALA A 26 8.62 6.30 5.16
C ALA A 26 9.17 5.02 4.53
N MET A 27 9.66 4.07 5.35
CA MET A 27 10.11 2.76 4.87
C MET A 27 8.97 1.94 4.24
N PHE A 28 7.80 1.87 4.89
CA PHE A 28 6.63 1.13 4.38
C PHE A 28 6.12 1.65 3.02
N LYS A 29 6.21 2.95 2.75
CA LYS A 29 5.81 3.52 1.45
C LYS A 29 6.64 3.00 0.28
N GLY A 30 7.89 2.62 0.53
CA GLY A 30 8.80 2.09 -0.49
C GLY A 30 8.77 0.56 -0.64
N MET A 31 8.02 -0.18 0.20
CA MET A 31 8.07 -1.65 0.20
C MET A 31 7.44 -2.29 -1.04
N PHE A 32 6.50 -1.60 -1.70
CA PHE A 32 5.77 -2.13 -2.84
C PHE A 32 5.77 -1.15 -4.01
N PRO A 33 6.94 -0.92 -4.65
CA PRO A 33 7.00 -0.08 -5.83
C PRO A 33 6.13 -0.71 -6.93
N GLY A 34 5.19 0.06 -7.50
CA GLY A 34 4.34 -0.41 -8.60
C GLY A 34 3.14 -1.28 -8.21
N LEU A 35 2.87 -1.52 -6.92
CA LEU A 35 1.66 -2.25 -6.52
C LEU A 35 0.38 -1.53 -6.95
N GLY A 36 0.35 -0.20 -6.88
CA GLY A 36 -0.80 0.59 -7.35
C GLY A 36 -1.07 0.38 -8.84
N THR A 37 -0.02 0.41 -9.68
CA THR A 37 -0.15 0.16 -11.13
C THR A 37 -0.55 -1.28 -11.43
N ALA A 38 -0.02 -2.25 -10.68
CA ALA A 38 -0.37 -3.66 -10.84
C ALA A 38 -1.86 -3.92 -10.50
N ILE A 39 -2.37 -3.34 -9.42
CA ILE A 39 -3.79 -3.44 -9.05
C ILE A 39 -4.68 -2.88 -10.15
N VAL A 40 -4.34 -1.71 -10.70
CA VAL A 40 -5.10 -1.08 -11.79
C VAL A 40 -5.12 -1.97 -13.03
N ALA A 41 -3.95 -2.45 -13.48
CA ALA A 41 -3.84 -3.30 -14.65
C ALA A 41 -4.61 -4.62 -14.47
N PHE A 42 -4.46 -5.25 -13.30
CA PHE A 42 -5.17 -6.48 -12.97
C PHE A 42 -6.68 -6.29 -12.96
N THR A 43 -7.17 -5.20 -12.37
CA THR A 43 -8.61 -4.90 -12.33
C THR A 43 -9.15 -4.65 -13.73
N ALA A 44 -8.42 -3.92 -14.58
CA ALA A 44 -8.79 -3.71 -15.97
C ALA A 44 -8.86 -5.03 -16.76
N TYR A 45 -7.90 -5.95 -16.53
CA TYR A 45 -7.91 -7.28 -17.13
C TYR A 45 -9.15 -8.09 -16.71
N VAL A 46 -9.44 -8.17 -15.40
CA VAL A 46 -10.60 -8.91 -14.89
C VAL A 46 -11.92 -8.36 -15.47
N ILE A 47 -12.06 -7.04 -15.54
CA ILE A 47 -13.25 -6.42 -16.15
C ILE A 47 -13.37 -6.81 -17.62
N TYR A 48 -12.28 -6.77 -18.38
CA TYR A 48 -12.28 -7.16 -19.78
C TYR A 48 -12.66 -8.63 -19.95
N ASP A 49 -12.03 -9.53 -19.20
CA ASP A 49 -12.20 -10.97 -19.33
C ASP A 49 -13.64 -11.40 -18.93
N ASP A 50 -14.09 -11.00 -17.74
CA ASP A 50 -15.36 -11.47 -17.17
C ASP A 50 -16.60 -10.77 -17.74
N PHE A 51 -16.49 -9.50 -18.15
CA PHE A 51 -17.67 -8.73 -18.61
C PHE A 51 -17.74 -8.56 -20.13
N PHE A 52 -16.61 -8.48 -20.83
CA PHE A 52 -16.57 -8.23 -22.26
C PHE A 52 -16.19 -9.48 -23.08
N ALA A 53 -15.17 -10.22 -22.67
CA ALA A 53 -14.73 -11.43 -23.38
C ALA A 53 -15.68 -12.62 -23.12
N ALA A 54 -16.12 -12.83 -21.87
CA ALA A 54 -17.06 -13.91 -21.52
C ALA A 54 -18.46 -13.79 -22.18
N ARG A 55 -18.89 -12.57 -22.52
CA ARG A 55 -20.12 -12.35 -23.33
C ARG A 55 -19.92 -12.66 -24.82
N SER A 56 -18.69 -12.61 -25.31
CA SER A 56 -18.36 -12.81 -26.73
C SER A 56 -18.17 -14.28 -27.12
N SER A 57 -18.12 -15.20 -26.15
CA SER A 57 -17.93 -16.65 -26.38
C SER A 57 -19.23 -17.46 -26.55
N HIS A 58 -20.40 -16.81 -26.51
CA HIS A 58 -21.71 -17.46 -26.76
C HIS A 58 -22.28 -17.07 -28.13
N GLY A 59 -21.64 -17.52 -29.20
CA GLY A 59 -22.26 -17.48 -30.52
C GLY A 59 -21.27 -17.72 -31.66
N HIS A 60 -20.96 -18.98 -31.93
CA HIS A 60 -20.83 -19.54 -33.28
C HIS A 60 -20.50 -21.04 -33.21
N GLY A 61 -21.45 -21.88 -33.66
CA GLY A 61 -21.12 -23.15 -34.33
C GLY A 61 -21.43 -24.44 -33.58
N HIS A 62 -22.54 -25.06 -34.00
CA HIS A 62 -23.06 -26.43 -33.75
C HIS A 62 -23.78 -26.71 -32.43
#